data_AF-A0A2V8FWE7-F1
#
_entry.id   AF-A0A2V8FWE7-F1
#
_cell.length_a   1.000
_cell.length_b   1.000
_cell.length_c   1.000
_cell.angle_alpha   90.00
_cell.angle_beta   90.00
_cell.angle_gamma   90.00
#
_symmetry.space_group_name_H-M   'P 1'
#
loop_
_entity.id
_entity.type
_entity.pdbx_description
1 polymer ?
#
loop_
_entity_poly.entity_id
_entity_poly.type
_entity_poly.pdbx_seq_one_letter_code
_entity_poly.pdbx_strand_id
1 'polypeptide(L)'
;MADKELKSAFELAMERLRKRDEEAGVERRTVTDTQKAAIAEIRNFYEAKLAEVELLHQSRLRASVDPAERAAREEEYRRDRERLSTERDAKIEKARRS
;
A
#
# COMPACT_ATOMS: atom_id res chain seq x y z
N MET A 1 10.72 45.31 -15.38
CA MET A 1 11.44 44.39 -14.49
C MET A 1 10.43 43.34 -14.05
N ALA A 2 10.57 42.11 -14.55
CA ALA A 2 9.58 41.06 -14.30
C ALA A 2 9.63 40.65 -12.82
N ASP A 3 8.51 40.81 -12.15
CA ASP A 3 8.28 40.43 -10.76
C ASP A 3 8.44 38.91 -10.64
N LYS A 4 9.59 38.47 -10.13
CA LYS A 4 9.88 37.06 -9.92
C LYS A 4 9.24 36.71 -8.58
N GLU A 5 8.02 36.19 -8.61
CA GLU A 5 7.28 35.76 -7.42
C GLU A 5 8.23 35.07 -6.43
N LEU A 6 8.28 35.60 -5.21
CA LEU A 6 9.10 35.04 -4.13
C LEU A 6 8.57 33.65 -3.81
N LYS A 7 9.34 32.63 -4.15
CA LYS A 7 9.01 31.23 -3.85
C LYS A 7 8.81 31.05 -2.35
N SER A 8 7.79 30.29 -1.99
CA SER A 8 7.51 29.87 -0.63
C SER A 8 8.62 28.95 -0.09
N ALA A 9 8.70 28.82 1.25
CA ALA A 9 9.62 27.91 1.91
C ALA A 9 9.42 26.44 1.45
N PHE A 10 8.17 26.05 1.17
CA PHE A 10 7.83 24.74 0.64
C PHE A 10 8.41 24.50 -0.75
N GLU A 11 8.26 25.47 -1.67
CA GLU A 11 8.79 25.37 -3.02
C GLU A 11 10.32 25.33 -3.04
N LEU A 12 10.97 26.14 -2.20
CA LEU A 12 12.43 26.10 -2.03
C LEU A 12 12.91 24.75 -1.48
N ALA A 13 12.18 24.15 -0.53
CA ALA A 13 12.49 22.82 -0.02
C ALA A 13 12.33 21.73 -1.09
N MET A 14 11.24 21.78 -1.86
CA MET A 14 11.01 20.85 -2.96
C MET A 14 12.06 21.00 -4.05
N GLU A 15 12.46 22.23 -4.41
CA GLU A 15 13.53 22.48 -5.39
C GLU A 15 14.89 21.91 -4.94
N ARG A 16 15.25 22.11 -3.66
CA ARG A 16 16.47 21.52 -3.09
C ARG A 16 16.42 19.99 -3.11
N LEU A 17 15.26 19.41 -2.80
CA LEU A 17 15.05 17.97 -2.93
C LEU A 17 15.21 17.52 -4.40
N ARG A 18 14.73 18.31 -5.38
CA ARG A 18 14.91 18.01 -6.82
C ARG A 18 16.37 17.97 -7.23
N LYS A 19 17.13 18.98 -6.84
CA LYS A 19 18.56 19.04 -7.14
C LYS A 19 19.33 17.87 -6.51
N ARG A 20 19.03 17.52 -5.25
CA ARG A 20 19.66 16.37 -4.59
C ARG A 20 19.34 15.04 -5.26
N ASP A 21 18.08 14.84 -5.67
CA ASP A 21 17.69 13.64 -6.40
C ASP A 21 18.40 13.57 -7.77
N GLU A 22 18.51 14.69 -8.49
CA GLU A 22 19.25 14.79 -9.75
C GLU A 22 20.76 14.51 -9.57
N GLU A 23 21.40 15.10 -8.57
CA GLU A 23 22.81 14.89 -8.21
C GLU A 23 23.10 13.44 -7.82
N ALA A 24 22.16 12.79 -7.13
CA ALA A 24 22.26 11.38 -6.73
C ALA A 24 21.86 10.40 -7.85
N GLY A 25 21.49 10.90 -9.04
CA GLY A 25 21.04 10.07 -10.16
C GLY A 25 19.69 9.36 -9.91
N VAL A 26 18.88 9.88 -8.97
CA VAL A 26 17.57 9.33 -8.63
C VAL A 26 16.54 9.79 -9.67
N GLU A 27 16.09 8.86 -10.49
CA GLU A 27 15.01 9.11 -11.46
C GLU A 27 13.66 9.23 -10.74
N ARG A 28 13.06 10.42 -10.77
CA ARG A 28 11.70 10.61 -10.26
C ARG A 28 10.67 10.05 -11.24
N ARG A 29 10.17 8.86 -10.94
CA ARG A 29 8.99 8.32 -11.63
C ARG A 29 7.73 8.86 -10.99
N THR A 30 7.13 9.85 -11.65
CA THR A 30 5.77 10.26 -11.34
C THR A 30 4.81 9.14 -11.73
N VAL A 31 3.94 8.74 -10.80
CA VAL A 31 2.88 7.78 -11.13
C VAL A 31 1.86 8.44 -12.05
N THR A 32 1.60 7.81 -13.20
CA THR A 32 0.58 8.26 -14.15
C THR A 32 -0.82 8.04 -13.57
N ASP A 33 -1.83 8.71 -14.11
CA ASP A 33 -3.20 8.54 -13.62
C ASP A 33 -3.73 7.11 -13.86
N THR A 34 -3.31 6.47 -14.96
CA THR A 34 -3.58 5.05 -15.21
C THR A 34 -2.97 4.15 -14.14
N GLN A 35 -1.71 4.39 -13.76
CA GLN A 35 -1.06 3.63 -12.67
C GLN A 35 -1.77 3.86 -11.33
N LYS A 36 -2.18 5.11 -11.04
CA LYS A 36 -2.95 5.42 -9.82
C LYS A 36 -4.28 4.66 -9.78
N ALA A 37 -5.02 4.64 -10.90
CA ALA A 37 -6.28 3.92 -11.01
C ALA A 37 -6.07 2.41 -10.76
N ALA A 38 -5.08 1.80 -11.42
CA ALA A 38 -4.76 0.39 -11.22
C ALA A 38 -4.37 0.08 -9.75
N ILE A 39 -3.56 0.94 -9.12
CA ILE A 39 -3.20 0.80 -7.70
C ILE A 39 -4.44 0.87 -6.80
N ALA A 40 -5.37 1.79 -7.08
CA ALA A 40 -6.61 1.94 -6.31
C ALA A 40 -7.50 0.70 -6.44
N GLU A 41 -7.67 0.16 -7.64
CA GLU A 41 -8.43 -1.07 -7.89
C GLU A 41 -7.83 -2.27 -7.13
N ILE A 42 -6.51 -2.44 -7.19
CA ILE A 42 -5.81 -3.50 -6.45
C ILE A 42 -6.05 -3.35 -4.95
N ARG A 43 -5.96 -2.14 -4.40
CA ARG A 43 -6.21 -1.89 -2.97
C ARG A 43 -7.62 -2.26 -2.57
N ASN A 44 -8.62 -1.76 -3.30
CA ASN A 44 -10.03 -2.03 -3.00
C ASN A 44 -10.34 -3.54 -3.04
N PHE A 45 -9.80 -4.24 -4.03
CA PHE A 45 -9.99 -5.68 -4.17
C PHE A 45 -9.39 -6.47 -3.00
N TYR A 46 -8.16 -6.16 -2.60
CA TYR A 46 -7.51 -6.87 -1.49
C TYR A 46 -8.07 -6.45 -0.11
N GLU A 47 -8.56 -5.22 0.03
CA GLU A 47 -9.29 -4.78 1.22
C GLU A 47 -10.57 -5.59 1.41
N ALA A 48 -11.36 -5.79 0.35
CA ALA A 48 -12.55 -6.64 0.40
C ALA A 48 -12.22 -8.09 0.79
N LYS A 49 -11.15 -8.67 0.21
CA LYS A 49 -10.70 -10.02 0.57
C LYS A 49 -10.25 -10.14 2.03
N LEU A 50 -9.51 -9.15 2.53
CA LEU A 50 -9.07 -9.13 3.91
C LEU A 50 -10.27 -9.03 4.86
N ALA A 51 -11.26 -8.21 4.52
CA ALA A 51 -12.50 -8.09 5.30
C ALA A 51 -13.30 -9.41 5.31
N GLU A 52 -13.37 -10.12 4.18
CA GLU A 52 -14.00 -11.44 4.10
C GLU A 52 -13.30 -12.46 5.00
N VAL A 53 -11.96 -12.54 4.93
CA VAL A 53 -11.16 -13.44 5.77
C VAL A 53 -11.32 -13.11 7.25
N GLU A 54 -11.32 -11.83 7.61
CA GLU A 54 -11.57 -11.36 8.97
C GLU A 54 -12.95 -11.83 9.48
N LEU A 55 -14.00 -11.63 8.68
CA LEU A 55 -15.35 -12.01 9.05
C LEU A 55 -15.47 -13.53 9.26
N LEU A 56 -14.90 -14.33 8.34
CA LEU A 56 -14.87 -15.79 8.45
C LEU A 56 -14.10 -16.24 9.68
N HIS A 57 -12.95 -15.65 9.97
CA HIS A 57 -12.16 -15.93 11.17
C HIS A 57 -12.95 -15.65 12.44
N GLN A 58 -13.56 -14.46 12.55
CA GLN A 58 -14.39 -14.08 13.70
C GLN A 58 -15.59 -15.02 13.87
N SER A 59 -16.21 -15.47 12.77
CA SER A 59 -17.30 -16.46 12.83
C SER A 59 -16.81 -17.80 13.40
N ARG A 60 -15.65 -18.29 12.93
CA ARG A 60 -15.05 -19.55 13.39
C ARG A 60 -14.62 -19.48 14.85
N LEU A 61 -13.99 -18.38 15.28
CA LEU A 61 -13.58 -18.18 16.67
C LEU A 61 -14.76 -18.12 17.65
N ARG A 62 -15.91 -17.59 17.21
CA ARG A 62 -17.13 -17.61 18.03
C ARG A 62 -17.72 -19.00 18.19
N ALA A 63 -17.55 -19.87 17.19
CA ALA A 63 -18.02 -21.25 17.23
C ALA A 63 -17.08 -22.22 17.98
N SER A 64 -15.80 -21.87 18.13
CA SER A 64 -14.80 -22.75 18.76
C SER A 64 -14.59 -22.44 20.24
N VAL A 65 -14.77 -23.47 21.07
CA VAL A 65 -14.59 -23.43 22.53
C VAL A 65 -13.27 -24.06 22.99
N ASP A 66 -12.62 -24.86 22.14
CA ASP A 66 -11.33 -25.50 22.45
C ASP A 66 -10.18 -24.52 22.24
N PRO A 67 -9.36 -24.23 23.29
CA PRO A 67 -8.19 -23.38 23.16
C PRO A 67 -7.19 -23.82 22.09
N ALA A 68 -7.00 -25.14 21.90
CA ALA A 68 -6.06 -25.66 20.92
C ALA A 68 -6.55 -25.42 19.49
N GLU A 69 -7.83 -25.66 19.24
CA GLU A 69 -8.46 -25.33 17.96
C GLU A 69 -8.41 -23.82 17.69
N ARG A 70 -8.73 -22.98 18.67
CA ARG A 70 -8.65 -21.51 18.53
C ARG A 70 -7.24 -21.05 18.15
N ALA A 71 -6.20 -21.60 18.78
CA ALA A 71 -4.82 -21.28 18.45
C ALA A 71 -4.45 -21.66 17.00
N ALA A 72 -4.90 -22.84 16.55
CA ALA A 72 -4.70 -23.27 15.17
C ALA A 72 -5.43 -22.37 14.16
N ARG A 73 -6.65 -21.92 14.47
CA ARG A 73 -7.41 -20.97 13.64
C ARG A 73 -6.76 -19.60 13.57
N GLU A 74 -6.19 -19.11 14.67
CA GLU A 74 -5.47 -17.84 14.71
C GLU A 74 -4.19 -17.90 13.85
N GLU A 75 -3.49 -19.04 13.86
CA GLU A 75 -2.34 -19.29 12.99
C GLU A 75 -2.74 -19.31 11.51
N GLU A 76 -3.83 -20.01 11.16
CA GLU A 76 -4.40 -20.04 9.80
C GLU A 76 -4.72 -18.62 9.32
N TYR A 77 -5.47 -17.86 10.12
CA TYR A 77 -5.83 -16.48 9.83
C TYR A 77 -4.62 -15.57 9.59
N ARG A 78 -3.59 -15.69 10.43
CA ARG A 78 -2.37 -14.87 10.28
C ARG A 78 -1.66 -15.14 8.97
N ARG A 79 -1.53 -16.41 8.59
CA ARG A 79 -0.90 -16.82 7.32
C ARG A 79 -1.69 -16.32 6.12
N ASP A 80 -3.02 -16.43 6.15
CA ASP A 80 -3.86 -15.93 5.07
C ASP A 80 -3.78 -14.41 4.92
N ARG A 81 -3.82 -13.68 6.03
CA ARG A 81 -3.67 -12.23 6.03
C ARG A 81 -2.30 -11.79 5.50
N GLU A 82 -1.23 -12.47 5.90
CA GLU A 82 0.12 -12.20 5.43
C GLU A 82 0.27 -12.46 3.93
N ARG A 83 -0.25 -13.60 3.46
CA ARG A 83 -0.26 -13.95 2.03
C ARG A 83 -1.01 -12.91 1.21
N LEU A 84 -2.23 -12.55 1.61
CA LEU A 84 -3.03 -11.54 0.91
C LEU A 84 -2.34 -10.17 0.90
N SER A 85 -1.71 -9.78 2.00
CA SER A 85 -0.97 -8.51 2.09
C SER A 85 0.25 -8.51 1.16
N THR A 86 1.02 -9.61 1.17
CA THR A 86 2.19 -9.77 0.29
C THR A 86 1.80 -9.75 -1.18
N GLU A 87 0.74 -10.46 -1.56
CA GLU A 87 0.24 -10.46 -2.93
C GLU A 87 -0.23 -9.08 -3.38
N ARG A 88 -0.97 -8.36 -2.51
CA ARG A 88 -1.41 -6.98 -2.77
C ARG A 88 -0.20 -6.08 -3.05
N ASP A 89 0.80 -6.14 -2.19
CA ASP A 89 1.97 -5.27 -2.27
C ASP A 89 2.79 -5.58 -3.52
N ALA A 90 2.98 -6.86 -3.85
CA ALA A 90 3.62 -7.28 -5.10
C ALA A 90 2.87 -6.76 -6.35
N LYS A 91 1.53 -6.79 -6.34
CA LYS A 91 0.72 -6.28 -7.44
C LYS A 91 0.75 -4.75 -7.54
N ILE A 92 0.72 -4.04 -6.42
CA ILE A 92 0.89 -2.58 -6.39
C ILE A 92 2.25 -2.19 -6.97
N GLU A 93 3.32 -2.88 -6.57
CA GLU A 93 4.66 -2.61 -7.12
C GLU A 93 4.74 -2.90 -8.62
N LYS A 94 4.08 -3.95 -9.10
CA LYS A 94 3.96 -4.20 -10.54
C LYS A 94 3.22 -3.05 -11.25
N ALA A 95 2.10 -2.59 -10.70
CA ALA A 95 1.32 -1.48 -11.27
C ALA A 95 2.07 -0.14 -11.25
N ARG A 96 3.00 0.06 -10.31
CA ARG A 96 3.88 1.24 -10.31
C ARG A 96 4.95 1.20 -11.41
N ARG A 97 5.30 0.01 -11.90
CA ARG A 97 6.37 -0.22 -12.87
C ARG A 97 5.86 -0.39 -14.31
N SER A 98 4.54 -0.58 -14.50
CA SER A 98 3.87 -0.67 -15.80
C SER A 98 3.54 0.71 -16.34
#